data_AF-A0A8T0EB26-F1
#
_entry.id   AF-A0A8T0EB26-F1
#
_cell.length_a   1.000
_cell.length_b   1.000
_cell.length_c   1.000
_cell.angle_alpha   90.00
_cell.angle_beta   90.00
_cell.angle_gamma   90.00
#
_symmetry.space_group_name_H-M   'P 1'
#
loop_
_entity.id
_entity.type
_entity.pdbx_description
1 polymer ?
#
loop_
_entity_poly.entity_id
_entity_poly.type
_entity_poly.pdbx_seq_one_letter_code
_entity_poly.pdbx_strand_id
1 'polypeptide(L)'
;MPFLQRLIQPVHVCRNTLPVDNRGALAIDIPNELECVTNGTLANVIRQLSSLSKHAENIFTTLFKESTSIAARTQSLQGRIDRLAVKVTQLDSNVEEVSLQDIHCERFELIFLISK
;
A
#
# COMPACT_ATOMS: atom_id res chain seq x y z
N MET A 1 2.65 -4.27 -22.64
CA MET A 1 3.83 -3.65 -22.00
C MET A 1 3.36 -2.96 -20.72
N PRO A 2 4.01 -3.14 -19.55
CA PRO A 2 3.56 -2.49 -18.32
C PRO A 2 3.86 -0.99 -18.36
N PHE A 3 2.88 -0.16 -18.01
CA PHE A 3 3.02 1.30 -17.97
C PHE A 3 3.88 1.74 -16.79
N LEU A 4 4.75 2.74 -16.99
CA LEU A 4 5.58 3.31 -15.93
C LEU A 4 4.69 4.09 -14.94
N GLN A 5 4.28 3.45 -13.84
CA GLN A 5 3.29 4.02 -12.90
C GLN A 5 3.80 5.22 -12.05
N ARG A 6 5.11 5.51 -12.04
CA ARG A 6 5.70 6.54 -11.15
C ARG A 6 6.77 7.36 -11.86
N LEU A 7 6.36 8.09 -12.90
CA LEU A 7 7.27 9.00 -13.60
C LEU A 7 7.65 10.16 -12.66
N ILE A 8 8.95 10.37 -12.46
CA ILE A 8 9.48 11.52 -11.73
C ILE A 8 9.51 12.73 -12.65
N GLN A 9 9.00 13.88 -12.20
CA GLN A 9 8.99 15.11 -12.98
C GLN A 9 9.72 16.25 -12.26
N PRO A 10 10.47 17.10 -12.99
CA PRO A 10 10.73 17.06 -14.44
C PRO A 10 11.72 15.96 -14.83
N VAL A 11 11.55 15.37 -16.02
CA VAL A 11 12.46 14.31 -16.54
C VAL A 11 13.76 14.92 -17.08
N HIS A 12 13.67 16.07 -17.76
CA HIS A 12 14.80 16.77 -18.33
C HIS A 12 15.13 18.03 -17.53
N VAL A 13 15.99 17.89 -16.53
CA VAL A 13 16.27 18.98 -15.58
C VAL A 13 17.01 20.17 -16.20
N CYS A 14 17.83 19.95 -17.23
CA CYS A 14 18.60 21.03 -17.87
C CYS A 14 17.87 21.71 -19.04
N ARG A 15 16.69 21.22 -19.44
CA ARG A 15 15.97 21.75 -20.62
C ARG A 15 15.10 22.94 -20.23
N ASN A 16 14.93 23.86 -21.18
CA ASN A 16 14.04 25.02 -21.06
C ASN A 16 14.37 25.92 -19.86
N THR A 17 15.65 25.97 -19.46
CA THR A 17 16.15 26.82 -18.37
C THR A 17 16.38 28.27 -18.84
N LEU A 18 16.50 28.48 -20.15
CA LEU A 18 16.57 29.80 -20.78
C LEU A 18 15.24 30.14 -21.47
N PRO A 19 14.79 31.40 -21.40
CA PRO A 19 13.65 31.91 -22.15
C PRO A 19 14.04 32.11 -23.62
N VAL A 20 13.83 31.08 -24.44
CA VAL A 20 14.01 31.13 -25.89
C VAL A 20 12.68 31.39 -26.60
N ASP A 21 12.71 32.19 -27.67
CA ASP A 21 11.58 32.43 -28.56
C ASP A 21 11.32 31.24 -29.50
N ASN A 22 10.27 31.31 -30.30
CA ASN A 22 9.90 30.24 -31.26
C ASN A 22 10.95 30.02 -32.37
N ARG A 23 11.96 30.90 -32.50
CA ARG A 23 13.08 30.80 -33.45
C ARG A 23 14.37 30.33 -32.78
N GLY A 24 14.34 30.05 -31.47
CA GLY A 24 15.50 29.61 -30.70
C GLY A 24 16.46 30.73 -30.29
N ALA A 25 16.07 31.99 -30.50
CA ALA A 25 16.81 33.15 -30.00
C ALA A 25 16.38 33.48 -28.57
N LEU A 26 17.23 34.12 -27.77
CA LEU A 26 16.85 34.58 -26.44
C LEU A 26 15.73 35.62 -26.54
N ALA A 27 14.64 35.39 -25.80
CA ALA A 27 13.49 36.29 -25.76
C ALA A 27 13.79 37.58 -24.98
N ILE A 28 14.81 37.56 -24.12
CA ILE A 28 15.26 38.67 -23.28
C ILE A 28 16.79 38.65 -23.26
N ASP A 29 17.42 39.82 -23.21
CA ASP A 29 18.88 39.90 -23.01
C ASP A 29 19.25 39.43 -21.60
N ILE A 30 20.08 38.38 -21.52
CA ILE A 30 20.50 37.76 -20.25
C ILE A 30 21.99 38.01 -20.09
N PRO A 31 22.41 38.76 -19.06
CA PRO A 31 23.82 39.13 -18.90
C PRO A 31 24.74 37.92 -18.63
N ASN A 32 24.22 36.83 -18.06
CA ASN A 32 24.97 35.60 -17.79
C ASN A 32 24.11 34.34 -18.03
N GLU A 33 24.08 33.86 -19.27
CA GLU A 33 23.30 32.68 -19.66
C GLU A 33 23.70 31.41 -18.90
N LEU A 34 25.00 31.24 -18.61
CA LEU A 34 25.51 30.05 -17.92
C LEU A 34 24.98 29.95 -16.48
N GLU A 35 24.94 31.09 -15.78
CA GLU A 35 24.36 31.16 -14.44
C GLU A 35 22.85 30.92 -14.48
N CYS A 36 22.15 31.46 -15.49
CA CYS A 36 20.72 31.22 -15.67
C CYS A 36 20.41 29.73 -15.90
N VAL A 37 21.17 29.07 -16.80
CA VAL A 37 21.04 27.62 -17.05
C VAL A 37 21.33 26.81 -15.79
N THR A 38 22.40 27.14 -15.08
CA THR A 38 22.80 26.46 -13.83
C THR A 38 21.70 26.58 -12.78
N ASN A 39 21.19 27.78 -12.54
CA ASN A 39 20.15 28.03 -11.55
C ASN A 39 18.82 27.35 -11.94
N GLY A 40 18.43 27.42 -13.22
CA GLY A 40 17.25 26.71 -13.72
C GLY A 40 17.37 25.19 -13.58
N THR A 41 18.56 24.64 -13.82
CA THR A 41 18.85 23.22 -13.64
C THR A 41 18.73 22.82 -12.16
N LEU A 42 19.31 23.61 -11.24
CA LEU A 42 19.19 23.38 -9.80
C LEU A 42 17.72 23.43 -9.34
N ALA A 43 16.96 24.43 -9.78
CA ALA A 43 15.54 24.53 -9.48
C ALA A 43 14.76 23.30 -9.97
N ASN A 44 15.06 22.82 -11.18
CA ASN A 44 14.43 21.61 -11.73
C ASN A 44 14.85 20.34 -10.99
N VAL A 45 16.10 20.22 -10.51
CA VAL A 45 16.54 19.12 -9.65
C VAL A 45 15.78 19.11 -8.33
N ILE A 46 15.60 20.27 -7.69
CA ILE A 46 14.80 20.39 -6.45
C ILE A 46 13.36 19.94 -6.69
N ARG A 47 12.75 20.36 -7.81
CA ARG A 47 11.40 19.90 -8.20
C ARG A 47 11.35 18.39 -8.44
N GLN A 48 12.39 17.84 -9.07
CA GLN A 48 12.50 16.41 -9.34
C GLN A 48 12.58 15.60 -8.04
N LEU A 49 13.39 16.07 -7.08
CA LEU A 49 13.48 15.47 -5.74
C LEU A 49 12.15 15.55 -5.00
N SER A 50 11.43 16.68 -5.09
CA SER A 50 10.09 16.80 -4.51
C SER A 50 9.10 15.78 -5.10
N SER A 51 9.10 15.62 -6.43
CA SER A 51 8.29 14.59 -7.08
C SER A 51 8.67 13.18 -6.60
N LEU A 52 9.95 12.89 -6.45
CA LEU A 52 10.44 11.61 -5.94
C LEU A 52 9.98 11.35 -4.51
N SER A 53 10.11 12.34 -3.61
CA SER A 53 9.67 12.24 -2.22
C SER A 53 8.17 11.95 -2.12
N LYS A 54 7.33 12.60 -2.95
CA LYS A 54 5.90 12.33 -3.00
C LYS A 54 5.56 10.90 -3.42
N HIS A 55 6.31 10.35 -4.38
CA HIS A 55 6.15 8.95 -4.79
C HIS A 55 6.58 7.98 -3.68
N ALA A 56 7.69 8.28 -2.99
CA ALA A 56 8.16 7.48 -1.86
C ALA A 56 7.13 7.49 -0.70
N GLU A 57 6.58 8.66 -0.37
CA GLU A 57 5.53 8.81 0.65
C GLU A 57 4.29 7.96 0.32
N ASN A 58 3.85 7.95 -0.94
CA ASN A 58 2.71 7.13 -1.36
C ASN A 58 2.99 5.63 -1.16
N ILE A 59 4.18 5.16 -1.53
CA ILE A 59 4.60 3.77 -1.33
C ILE A 59 4.57 3.41 0.15
N PHE A 60 5.24 4.21 1.00
CA PHE A 60 5.30 3.93 2.44
C PHE A 60 3.94 4.03 3.11
N THR A 61 3.09 4.97 2.70
CA THR A 61 1.71 5.08 3.20
C THR A 61 0.89 3.85 2.87
N THR A 62 1.02 3.33 1.64
CA THR A 62 0.30 2.12 1.21
C THR A 62 0.79 0.90 1.98
N LEU A 63 2.10 0.70 2.07
CA LEU A 63 2.70 -0.38 2.86
C LEU A 63 2.32 -0.32 4.33
N PHE A 64 2.31 0.87 4.93
CA PHE A 64 1.92 1.06 6.33
C PHE A 64 0.46 0.67 6.57
N LYS A 65 -0.45 1.08 5.68
CA LYS A 65 -1.87 0.70 5.74
C LYS A 65 -2.06 -0.81 5.64
N GLU A 66 -1.39 -1.46 4.69
CA GLU A 66 -1.45 -2.91 4.52
C GLU A 66 -0.88 -3.65 5.72
N SER A 67 0.28 -3.23 6.22
CA SER A 67 0.92 -3.80 7.40
C SER A 67 0.04 -3.67 8.65
N THR A 68 -0.60 -2.51 8.83
CA THR A 68 -1.54 -2.28 9.95
C THR A 68 -2.76 -3.19 9.85
N SER A 69 -3.32 -3.38 8.65
CA SER A 69 -4.42 -4.31 8.41
C SER A 69 -4.03 -5.75 8.73
N ILE A 70 -2.83 -6.17 8.31
CA ILE A 70 -2.29 -7.50 8.63
C ILE A 70 -2.13 -7.65 10.14
N ALA A 71 -1.54 -6.67 10.82
CA ALA A 71 -1.33 -6.71 12.27
C ALA A 71 -2.66 -6.87 13.04
N ALA A 72 -3.70 -6.12 12.66
CA ALA A 72 -5.02 -6.23 13.28
C ALA A 72 -5.64 -7.63 13.09
N ARG A 73 -5.52 -8.21 11.89
CA ARG A 73 -5.99 -9.57 11.60
C ARG A 73 -5.22 -10.61 12.39
N THR A 74 -3.90 -10.47 12.49
CA THR A 74 -3.03 -11.35 13.30
C THR A 74 -3.40 -11.28 14.77
N GLN A 75 -3.66 -10.09 15.31
CA GLN A 75 -4.08 -9.93 16.70
C GLN A 75 -5.44 -10.59 16.98
N SER A 76 -6.40 -10.43 16.08
CA SER A 76 -7.70 -11.12 16.17
C SER A 76 -7.53 -12.65 16.15
N LEU A 77 -6.67 -13.16 15.26
CA LEU A 77 -6.37 -14.58 15.17
C LEU A 77 -5.68 -15.10 16.44
N GLN A 78 -4.73 -14.35 16.99
CA GLN A 78 -4.06 -14.70 18.25
C GLN A 78 -5.08 -14.85 19.38
N GLY A 79 -6.01 -13.90 19.53
CA GLY A 79 -7.07 -14.01 20.53
C GLY A 79 -7.98 -15.24 20.35
N ARG A 80 -8.21 -15.68 19.10
CA ARG A 80 -8.92 -16.94 18.82
C ARG A 80 -8.09 -18.17 19.21
N ILE A 81 -6.79 -18.14 18.93
CA ILE A 81 -5.84 -19.20 19.31
C ILE A 81 -5.78 -19.34 20.83
N ASP A 82 -5.67 -18.24 21.57
CA ASP A 82 -5.59 -18.26 23.03
C ASP A 82 -6.86 -18.86 23.66
N ARG A 83 -8.04 -18.45 23.16
CA ARG A 83 -9.33 -19.02 23.59
C ARG A 83 -9.44 -20.50 23.27
N LEU A 84 -8.98 -20.91 22.09
CA LEU A 84 -8.98 -22.32 21.70
C LEU A 84 -8.03 -23.12 22.59
N ALA A 85 -6.83 -22.59 22.88
CA ALA A 85 -5.86 -23.24 23.76
C ALA A 85 -6.43 -23.46 25.17
N VAL A 86 -7.13 -22.48 25.74
CA VAL A 86 -7.83 -22.64 27.03
C VAL A 86 -8.91 -23.73 26.97
N LYS A 87 -9.72 -23.75 25.90
CA LYS A 87 -10.74 -24.80 25.73
C LYS A 87 -10.11 -26.18 25.61
N VAL A 88 -9.02 -26.31 24.86
CA VAL A 88 -8.28 -27.57 24.66
C VAL A 88 -7.63 -28.07 25.95
N THR A 89 -7.09 -27.17 26.79
CA THR A 89 -6.50 -27.58 28.07
C THR A 89 -7.54 -27.92 29.13
N GLN A 90 -8.76 -27.37 29.02
CA GLN A 90 -9.88 -27.65 29.92
C GLN A 90 -10.78 -28.80 29.45
N LEU A 91 -10.51 -29.38 28.27
CA LEU A 91 -11.20 -30.55 27.77
C LEU A 91 -10.83 -31.77 28.62
N ASP A 92 -11.68 -32.11 29.60
CA ASP A 92 -11.61 -33.35 30.35
C ASP A 92 -12.28 -34.47 29.54
N SER A 93 -11.45 -35.24 28.83
CA SER A 93 -11.87 -36.38 28.02
C SER A 93 -12.46 -37.56 28.81
N ASN A 94 -12.55 -37.49 30.15
CA ASN A 94 -13.32 -38.46 30.95
C ASN A 94 -14.77 -38.03 31.24
N VAL A 95 -15.14 -36.76 30.98
CA VAL A 95 -16.48 -36.21 31.28
C VAL A 95 -17.30 -35.90 30.01
N GLU A 96 -16.67 -35.74 28.85
CA GLU A 96 -17.40 -35.66 27.57
C GLU A 96 -17.92 -37.04 27.15
N GLU A 97 -19.07 -37.45 27.69
CA GLU A 97 -19.94 -38.41 27.01
C GLU A 97 -20.41 -37.78 25.69
N VAL A 98 -19.99 -38.35 24.57
CA VAL A 98 -20.50 -37.98 23.25
C VAL A 98 -22.00 -38.29 23.21
N SER A 99 -22.83 -37.27 23.36
CA SER A 99 -24.28 -37.40 23.34
C SER A 99 -24.75 -37.73 21.93
N LEU A 100 -25.42 -38.88 21.77
CA LEU A 100 -26.06 -39.28 20.50
C LEU A 100 -27.14 -38.27 20.04
N GLN A 101 -27.63 -37.40 20.92
CA GLN A 101 -28.59 -36.34 20.58
C GLN A 101 -27.96 -35.24 19.73
N ASP A 102 -26.68 -34.90 19.93
CA ASP A 102 -25.98 -33.89 19.13
C ASP A 102 -25.73 -34.39 17.70
N ILE A 103 -25.38 -35.67 17.57
CA ILE A 103 -25.21 -36.35 16.28
C ILE A 103 -26.52 -36.43 15.50
N HIS A 104 -27.65 -36.68 16.18
CA HIS A 104 -28.95 -36.73 15.53
C HIS A 104 -29.46 -35.33 15.18
N CYS A 105 -29.31 -34.33 16.05
CA CYS A 105 -29.82 -32.97 15.79
C CYS A 105 -29.15 -32.31 14.58
N GLU A 106 -27.82 -32.40 14.44
CA GLU A 106 -27.13 -31.84 13.26
C GLU A 106 -27.54 -32.56 11.96
N ARG A 107 -27.79 -33.88 11.99
CA ARG A 107 -28.26 -34.64 10.82
C ARG A 107 -29.71 -34.31 10.45
N PHE A 108 -30.60 -34.15 11.43
CA PHE A 108 -32.01 -33.86 11.17
C PHE A 108 -32.23 -32.43 10.64
N GLU A 109 -31.46 -31.44 11.11
CA GLU A 109 -31.48 -30.09 10.52
C GLU A 109 -31.04 -30.11 9.05
N LEU A 110 -29.95 -30.80 8.73
CA LEU A 110 -29.46 -30.95 7.36
C LEU A 110 -30.48 -31.66 6.45
N ILE A 111 -31.16 -32.70 6.93
CA ILE A 111 -32.21 -33.39 6.16
C ILE A 111 -33.44 -32.50 5.96
N PHE A 112 -33.82 -31.69 6.97
CA PHE A 112 -34.96 -30.78 6.89
C PHE A 112 -34.72 -29.62 5.92
N LEU A 113 -33.48 -29.12 5.84
CA LEU A 113 -33.07 -28.08 4.88
C LEU A 113 -33.02 -28.58 3.43
N ILE A 114 -32.80 -29.88 3.20
CA ILE A 114 -32.75 -30.47 1.85
C ILE A 114 -34.15 -30.89 1.34
N SER A 115 -35.15 -31.05 2.22
CA SER A 115 -36.53 -31.44 1.86
C SER A 115 -37.50 -30.26 1.61
N LYS A 116 -37.01 -29.02 1.60
CA LYS A 116 -37.78 -27.83 1.18
C LYS A 116 -37.23 -27.26 -0.11
#